data_AF-A0A9X1MPD3-F1
#
_entry.id   AF-A0A9X1MPD3-F1
#
_cell.length_a   1.000
_cell.length_b   1.000
_cell.length_c   1.000
_cell.angle_alpha   90.00
_cell.angle_beta   90.00
_cell.angle_gamma   90.00
#
_symmetry.space_group_name_H-M   'P 1'
#
loop_
_entity.id
_entity.type
_entity.pdbx_description
1 polymer ?
#
loop_
_entity_poly.entity_id
_entity_poly.type
_entity_poly.pdbx_seq_one_letter_code
_entity_poly.pdbx_strand_id
1 'polypeptide(L)'
;MVSPVEDNPFQSPMAPQASFSQSSQDISAQGRLDAKGVDLAFQAVHSIWPSAASWLGVGLLFMLGLPLLGKSLVLGLLLMALPSTIYVASVATTRYFAYRHPAWQSILQRVSDSPETQRFQINPEFLKIESPSYSVYVWWSQVVSAVADSNVIVLKLASGRLIPLPIYFFSSDDEFHTVKKLARSPRRYSNRTAQASVPPLEIAAPPPEAIIGRGTPKWREFYAGKSRLDLAPPHIWLLISAILLGVAAAVPFIQMDRAIDLRWMGVSIVASSFTILITLDSIIRLTQLYSEYRRQIRFANTEWIVTADEVRYVSPECSEAFSWQHLSRSLIRRDNMIILFQRNYALSLARRYFATDADWEQVVAWSSDRSVDSGIAR
;
A
#
# COMPACT_ATOMS: atom_id res chain seq x y z
N MET A 1 -48.54 13.94 -45.88
CA MET A 1 -49.30 13.83 -44.62
C MET A 1 -48.37 13.17 -43.61
N VAL A 2 -47.78 13.97 -42.72
CA VAL A 2 -46.86 13.52 -41.66
C VAL A 2 -47.67 13.58 -40.37
N SER A 3 -47.82 12.46 -39.67
CA SER A 3 -48.49 12.42 -38.38
C SER A 3 -47.72 13.29 -37.37
N PRO A 4 -48.41 14.11 -36.56
CA PRO A 4 -47.77 14.77 -35.45
C PRO A 4 -47.38 13.70 -34.40
N VAL A 5 -46.12 13.72 -33.98
CA VAL A 5 -45.67 13.01 -32.78
C VAL A 5 -46.37 13.69 -31.61
N GLU A 6 -47.28 12.98 -30.94
CA GLU A 6 -47.85 13.43 -29.66
C GLU A 6 -46.72 13.46 -28.63
N ASP A 7 -46.34 14.67 -28.20
CA ASP A 7 -45.48 14.89 -27.05
C ASP A 7 -46.18 14.31 -25.81
N ASN A 8 -45.55 13.30 -25.20
CA ASN A 8 -46.07 12.65 -24.01
C ASN A 8 -46.11 13.64 -22.83
N PRO A 9 -47.28 13.98 -22.27
CA PRO A 9 -47.42 14.98 -21.22
C PRO A 9 -46.87 14.54 -19.86
N PHE A 10 -46.42 13.29 -19.72
CA PHE A 10 -45.77 12.76 -18.51
C PHE A 10 -44.24 12.71 -18.59
N GLN A 11 -43.65 13.22 -19.67
CA GLN A 11 -42.20 13.31 -19.78
C GLN A 11 -41.71 14.47 -18.93
N SER A 12 -41.24 14.14 -17.72
CA SER A 12 -40.58 15.12 -16.84
C SER A 12 -39.44 15.79 -17.62
N PRO A 13 -39.21 17.11 -17.46
CA PRO A 13 -38.12 17.78 -18.14
C PRO A 13 -36.86 16.97 -17.90
N MET A 14 -36.16 16.59 -18.97
CA MET A 14 -34.83 16.00 -18.85
C MET A 14 -34.08 16.89 -17.88
N ALA A 15 -33.68 16.33 -16.73
CA ALA A 15 -32.83 17.03 -15.77
C ALA A 15 -31.72 17.68 -16.60
N PRO A 16 -31.43 18.98 -16.40
CA PRO A 16 -30.42 19.65 -17.21
C PRO A 16 -29.20 18.76 -17.18
N GLN A 17 -28.89 18.15 -18.33
CA GLN A 17 -27.62 17.48 -18.50
C GLN A 17 -26.65 18.62 -18.23
N ALA A 18 -25.97 18.55 -17.08
CA ALA A 18 -24.85 19.42 -16.82
C ALA A 18 -23.87 19.11 -17.94
N SER A 19 -23.98 19.87 -19.01
CA SER A 19 -23.02 19.99 -20.08
C SER A 19 -21.79 20.60 -19.42
N PHE A 20 -21.05 19.75 -18.71
CA PHE A 20 -19.63 19.97 -18.50
C PHE A 20 -19.02 19.93 -19.89
N SER A 21 -19.01 21.08 -20.56
CA SER A 21 -18.05 21.42 -21.58
C SER A 21 -16.67 21.51 -20.91
N GLN A 22 -16.18 20.38 -20.40
CA GLN A 22 -14.77 20.24 -20.06
C GLN A 22 -14.05 20.01 -21.39
N SER A 23 -13.38 21.06 -21.86
CA SER A 23 -12.18 20.90 -22.66
C SER A 23 -11.37 19.76 -22.04
N SER A 24 -11.11 18.74 -22.84
CA SER A 24 -10.20 17.63 -22.54
C SER A 24 -8.77 18.15 -22.47
N GLN A 25 -8.48 19.04 -21.51
CA GLN A 25 -7.12 19.44 -21.19
C GLN A 25 -6.55 18.38 -20.26
N ASP A 26 -5.56 17.66 -20.77
CA ASP A 26 -4.68 16.85 -19.95
C ASP A 26 -4.02 17.77 -18.92
N ILE A 27 -4.31 17.54 -17.64
CA ILE A 27 -3.69 18.29 -16.55
C ILE A 27 -2.32 17.67 -16.30
N SER A 28 -1.26 18.46 -16.47
CA SER A 28 0.09 18.05 -16.10
C SER A 28 0.45 18.60 -14.72
N ALA A 29 0.79 17.72 -13.78
CA ALA A 29 1.31 18.11 -12.48
C ALA A 29 2.74 17.58 -12.32
N GLN A 30 3.64 18.35 -11.74
CA GLN A 30 5.03 17.94 -11.52
C GLN A 30 5.53 18.46 -10.19
N GLY A 31 6.25 17.62 -9.45
CA GLY A 31 6.97 18.10 -8.30
C GLY A 31 7.84 17.03 -7.66
N ARG A 32 8.38 17.37 -6.50
CA ARG A 32 9.29 16.53 -5.74
C ARG A 32 8.56 15.98 -4.51
N LEU A 33 8.31 14.69 -4.49
CA LEU A 33 7.72 14.02 -3.33
C LEU A 33 8.80 13.90 -2.25
N ASP A 34 8.60 14.61 -1.15
CA ASP A 34 9.48 14.62 0.02
C ASP A 34 8.76 14.07 1.27
N ALA A 35 9.50 13.89 2.38
CA ALA A 35 8.96 13.33 3.61
C ALA A 35 7.74 14.13 4.12
N LYS A 36 7.73 15.46 3.90
CA LYS A 36 6.62 16.34 4.25
C LYS A 36 5.37 16.03 3.43
N GLY A 37 5.50 15.81 2.11
CA GLY A 37 4.40 15.37 1.24
C GLY A 37 3.80 14.04 1.68
N VAL A 38 4.64 13.09 2.11
CA VAL A 38 4.20 11.80 2.62
C VAL A 38 3.48 11.94 3.97
N ASP A 39 3.97 12.78 4.87
CA ASP A 39 3.33 13.02 6.16
C ASP A 39 1.97 13.71 5.99
N LEU A 40 1.85 14.70 5.10
CA LEU A 40 0.57 15.32 4.75
C LEU A 40 -0.43 14.28 4.20
N ALA A 41 0.03 13.41 3.30
CA ALA A 41 -0.80 12.33 2.77
C ALA A 41 -1.25 11.36 3.87
N PHE A 42 -0.36 11.01 4.79
CA PHE A 42 -0.65 10.15 5.92
C PHE A 42 -1.71 10.76 6.84
N GLN A 43 -1.55 12.05 7.19
CA GLN A 43 -2.48 12.81 8.00
C GLN A 43 -3.85 12.91 7.32
N ALA A 44 -3.91 13.15 6.01
CA ALA A 44 -5.18 13.22 5.27
C ALA A 44 -5.97 11.91 5.36
N VAL A 45 -5.32 10.75 5.17
CA VAL A 45 -5.98 9.43 5.25
C VAL A 45 -6.41 9.09 6.69
N HIS A 46 -5.65 9.55 7.68
CA HIS A 46 -5.87 9.27 9.10
C HIS A 46 -6.40 10.51 9.87
N SER A 47 -7.09 11.42 9.19
CA SER A 47 -7.75 12.57 9.81
C SER A 47 -9.11 12.19 10.42
N ILE A 48 -9.70 11.06 9.99
CA ILE A 48 -11.04 10.57 10.41
C ILE A 48 -10.99 9.82 11.75
N TRP A 49 -10.03 10.13 12.61
CA TRP A 49 -9.91 9.46 13.90
C TRP A 49 -10.98 10.01 14.85
N PRO A 50 -11.61 9.19 15.71
CA PRO A 50 -12.56 9.70 16.69
C PRO A 50 -11.89 10.85 17.41
N SER A 51 -12.45 12.05 17.27
CA SER A 51 -11.79 13.26 17.74
C SER A 51 -11.44 13.06 19.20
N ALA A 52 -10.27 13.53 19.64
CA ALA A 52 -9.90 13.51 21.06
C ALA A 52 -11.04 14.04 21.95
N ALA A 53 -11.88 14.94 21.40
CA ALA A 53 -13.11 15.43 22.00
C ALA A 53 -14.15 14.34 22.36
N SER A 54 -14.30 13.27 21.57
CA SER A 54 -15.22 12.16 21.89
C SER A 54 -14.77 11.37 23.11
N TRP A 55 -13.47 11.06 23.23
CA TRP A 55 -12.90 10.37 24.38
C TRP A 55 -12.78 11.27 25.62
N LEU A 56 -12.47 12.55 25.41
CA LEU A 56 -12.56 13.57 26.46
C LEU A 56 -14.00 13.71 26.97
N GLY A 57 -15.00 13.66 26.09
CA GLY A 57 -16.42 13.68 26.46
C GLY A 57 -16.82 12.47 27.31
N VAL A 58 -16.35 11.27 26.97
CA VAL A 58 -16.54 10.06 27.80
C VAL A 58 -15.86 10.23 29.16
N GLY A 59 -14.61 10.69 29.19
CA GLY A 59 -13.90 10.98 30.45
C GLY A 59 -14.63 12.02 31.33
N LEU A 60 -15.15 13.08 30.72
CA LEU A 60 -15.91 14.13 31.38
C LEU A 60 -17.23 13.61 31.96
N LEU A 61 -17.95 12.75 31.23
CA LEU A 61 -19.17 12.09 31.70
C LEU A 61 -18.90 11.20 32.93
N PHE A 62 -17.78 10.47 32.95
CA PHE A 62 -17.38 9.72 34.14
C PHE A 62 -17.03 10.66 35.30
N MET A 63 -16.26 11.72 35.07
CA MET A 63 -15.87 12.65 36.14
C MET A 63 -17.07 13.40 36.74
N LEU A 64 -18.07 13.75 35.94
CA LEU A 64 -19.29 14.42 36.41
C LEU A 64 -20.32 13.43 37.02
N GLY A 65 -20.34 12.18 36.55
CA GLY A 65 -21.26 11.14 37.03
C GLY A 65 -20.84 10.44 38.33
N LEU A 66 -19.54 10.34 38.60
CA LEU A 66 -19.02 9.67 39.81
C LEU A 66 -19.27 10.39 41.15
N PRO A 67 -19.22 11.73 41.25
CA PRO A 67 -19.57 12.48 42.45
C PRO A 67 -21.05 12.30 42.85
N LEU A 68 -21.95 12.15 41.86
CA LEU A 68 -23.37 11.89 42.07
C LEU A 68 -23.64 10.50 42.71
N LEU A 69 -22.66 9.59 42.64
CA LEU A 69 -22.72 8.23 43.20
C LEU A 69 -21.99 8.12 44.56
N GLY A 70 -21.56 9.24 45.15
CA GLY A 70 -20.93 9.28 46.48
C GLY A 70 -19.52 8.67 46.56
N LYS A 71 -18.84 8.47 45.42
CA LYS A 71 -17.50 7.88 45.37
C LYS A 71 -16.40 8.95 45.38
N SER A 72 -15.22 8.57 45.90
CA SER A 72 -14.09 9.49 46.08
C SER A 72 -13.60 10.11 44.76
N LEU A 73 -13.17 11.37 44.83
CA LEU A 73 -12.60 12.15 43.72
C LEU A 73 -11.36 11.46 43.12
N VAL A 74 -10.62 10.69 43.93
CA VAL A 74 -9.48 9.86 43.52
C VAL A 74 -9.90 8.73 42.58
N LEU A 75 -11.03 8.07 42.85
CA LEU A 75 -11.58 7.05 41.94
C LEU A 75 -12.06 7.66 40.62
N GLY A 76 -12.62 8.87 40.68
CA GLY A 76 -12.99 9.66 39.49
C GLY A 76 -11.77 10.01 38.62
N LEU A 77 -10.65 10.41 39.22
CA LEU A 77 -9.40 10.69 38.52
C LEU A 77 -8.77 9.43 37.92
N LEU A 78 -8.79 8.29 38.63
CA LEU A 78 -8.32 7.00 38.13
C LEU A 78 -9.14 6.49 36.93
N LEU A 79 -10.47 6.65 36.99
CA LEU A 79 -11.38 6.28 35.91
C LEU A 79 -11.37 7.28 34.74
N MET A 80 -10.85 8.49 34.92
CA MET A 80 -10.53 9.46 33.85
C MET A 80 -9.19 9.15 33.19
N ALA A 81 -8.19 8.76 33.99
CA ALA A 81 -6.86 8.41 33.51
C ALA A 81 -6.92 7.18 32.60
N LEU A 82 -7.74 6.17 32.94
CA LEU A 82 -7.78 4.90 32.22
C LEU A 82 -8.28 5.02 30.75
N PRO A 83 -9.41 5.68 30.43
CA PRO A 83 -9.82 5.98 29.07
C PRO A 83 -8.83 6.89 28.33
N SER A 84 -8.21 7.84 29.03
CA SER A 84 -7.19 8.73 28.44
C SER A 84 -5.92 7.97 28.06
N THR A 85 -5.47 7.05 28.91
CA THR A 85 -4.34 6.16 28.62
C THR A 85 -4.71 5.16 27.52
N ILE A 86 -5.92 4.60 27.51
CA ILE A 86 -6.40 3.73 26.42
C ILE A 86 -6.49 4.51 25.11
N TYR A 87 -6.95 5.76 25.13
CA TYR A 87 -6.99 6.63 23.96
C TYR A 87 -5.58 6.93 23.45
N VAL A 88 -4.67 7.41 24.31
CA VAL A 88 -3.28 7.68 23.91
C VAL A 88 -2.60 6.41 23.42
N ALA A 89 -2.78 5.28 24.11
CA ALA A 89 -2.24 4.00 23.70
C ALA A 89 -2.84 3.53 22.37
N SER A 90 -4.15 3.66 22.14
CA SER A 90 -4.79 3.27 20.88
C SER A 90 -4.38 4.18 19.71
N VAL A 91 -4.27 5.50 19.93
CA VAL A 91 -3.76 6.45 18.93
C VAL A 91 -2.29 6.16 18.62
N ALA A 92 -1.46 5.96 19.63
CA ALA A 92 -0.04 5.63 19.45
C ALA A 92 0.12 4.28 18.74
N THR A 93 -0.60 3.27 19.19
CA THR A 93 -0.61 1.92 18.62
C THR A 93 -1.08 1.94 17.18
N THR A 94 -2.12 2.69 16.87
CA THR A 94 -2.60 2.70 15.49
C THR A 94 -1.83 3.64 14.58
N ARG A 95 -1.29 4.76 15.08
CA ARG A 95 -0.28 5.51 14.32
C ARG A 95 0.90 4.61 14.01
N TYR A 96 1.40 3.90 15.01
CA TYR A 96 2.47 2.92 14.83
C TYR A 96 2.11 1.87 13.77
N PHE A 97 0.91 1.27 13.83
CA PHE A 97 0.45 0.29 12.84
C PHE A 97 0.18 0.88 11.46
N ALA A 98 -0.30 2.11 11.38
CA ALA A 98 -0.56 2.81 10.13
C ALA A 98 0.74 3.21 9.43
N TYR A 99 1.75 3.69 10.16
CA TYR A 99 3.10 3.90 9.64
C TYR A 99 3.78 2.58 9.24
N ARG A 100 3.43 1.47 9.91
CA ARG A 100 3.87 0.12 9.54
C ARG A 100 3.09 -0.49 8.37
N HIS A 101 2.03 0.15 7.88
CA HIS A 101 1.29 -0.38 6.74
C HIS A 101 2.22 -0.40 5.51
N PRO A 102 2.35 -1.55 4.82
CA PRO A 102 3.37 -1.70 3.77
C PRO A 102 3.28 -0.66 2.65
N ALA A 103 2.06 -0.23 2.29
CA ALA A 103 1.87 0.82 1.30
C ALA A 103 2.52 2.15 1.73
N TRP A 104 2.40 2.54 3.02
CA TRP A 104 3.05 3.74 3.55
C TRP A 104 4.55 3.57 3.71
N GLN A 105 5.00 2.41 4.21
CA GLN A 105 6.43 2.11 4.30
C GLN A 105 7.10 2.17 2.93
N SER A 106 6.46 1.63 1.89
CA SER A 106 7.00 1.69 0.53
C SER A 106 7.15 3.11 0.00
N ILE A 107 6.25 4.03 0.36
CA ILE A 107 6.34 5.45 -0.03
C ILE A 107 7.41 6.16 0.82
N LEU A 108 7.36 5.99 2.15
CA LEU A 108 8.31 6.60 3.07
C LEU A 108 9.74 6.20 2.75
N GLN A 109 9.99 4.90 2.53
CA GLN A 109 11.31 4.40 2.18
C GLN A 109 11.77 4.88 0.80
N ARG A 110 10.88 4.98 -0.20
CA ARG A 110 11.23 5.55 -1.52
C ARG A 110 11.71 7.00 -1.40
N VAL A 111 11.07 7.75 -0.50
CA VAL A 111 11.27 9.20 -0.33
C VAL A 111 12.38 9.52 0.67
N SER A 112 12.67 8.64 1.63
CA SER A 112 13.73 8.83 2.63
C SER A 112 15.13 8.80 2.02
N ASP A 113 15.34 7.95 1.03
CA ASP A 113 16.67 7.73 0.44
C ASP A 113 17.03 8.86 -0.54
N SER A 114 16.03 9.40 -1.24
CA SER A 114 16.16 10.55 -2.12
C SER A 114 14.77 11.12 -2.40
N PRO A 115 14.53 12.43 -2.32
CA PRO A 115 13.28 13.02 -2.77
C PRO A 115 13.03 12.65 -4.25
N GLU A 116 11.82 12.17 -4.55
CA GLU A 116 11.51 11.61 -5.86
C GLU A 116 10.80 12.66 -6.73
N THR A 117 11.40 13.03 -7.86
CA THR A 117 10.73 13.87 -8.86
C THR A 117 9.70 13.02 -9.60
N GLN A 118 8.43 13.43 -9.53
CA GLN A 118 7.33 12.75 -10.18
C GLN A 118 6.60 13.74 -11.10
N ARG A 119 6.26 13.27 -12.30
CA ARG A 119 5.38 13.95 -13.24
C ARG A 119 4.11 13.13 -13.41
N PHE A 120 2.98 13.80 -13.33
CA PHE A 120 1.66 13.25 -13.51
C PHE A 120 1.04 13.85 -14.76
N GLN A 121 0.46 12.99 -15.60
CA GLN A 121 -0.45 13.41 -16.66
C GLN A 121 -1.80 12.83 -16.31
N ILE A 122 -2.77 13.72 -16.11
CA ILE A 122 -4.07 13.41 -15.54
C ILE A 122 -5.10 13.72 -16.61
N ASN A 123 -5.76 12.68 -17.09
CA ASN A 123 -6.85 12.82 -18.03
C ASN A 123 -8.10 12.10 -17.52
N PRO A 124 -9.25 12.19 -18.21
CA PRO A 124 -10.49 11.57 -17.75
C PRO A 124 -10.47 10.03 -17.72
N GLU A 125 -9.50 9.38 -18.34
CA GLU A 125 -9.43 7.92 -18.50
C GLU A 125 -8.41 7.26 -17.57
N PHE A 126 -7.22 7.86 -17.48
CA PHE A 126 -6.08 7.38 -16.74
C PHE A 126 -5.27 8.50 -16.07
N LEU A 127 -4.42 8.06 -15.16
CA LEU A 127 -3.36 8.82 -14.52
C LEU A 127 -2.03 8.18 -14.95
N LYS A 128 -1.20 8.90 -15.71
CA LYS A 128 0.18 8.48 -16.00
C LYS A 128 1.09 9.09 -14.95
N ILE A 129 1.97 8.28 -14.39
CA ILE A 129 2.98 8.65 -13.40
C ILE A 129 4.35 8.35 -13.99
N GLU A 130 5.18 9.36 -14.12
CA GLU A 130 6.55 9.27 -14.60
C GLU A 130 7.51 9.67 -13.48
N SER A 131 8.50 8.81 -13.24
CA SER A 131 9.64 9.01 -12.35
C SER A 131 10.91 8.61 -13.12
N PRO A 132 12.11 9.11 -12.75
CA PRO A 132 13.35 8.62 -13.35
C PRO A 132 13.50 7.09 -13.31
N SER A 133 12.87 6.43 -12.33
CA SER A 133 13.03 4.99 -12.11
C SER A 133 11.89 4.12 -12.64
N TYR A 134 10.76 4.71 -13.03
CA TYR A 134 9.60 3.96 -13.53
C TYR A 134 8.59 4.84 -14.28
N SER A 135 7.78 4.21 -15.12
CA SER A 135 6.55 4.79 -15.67
C SER A 135 5.37 3.85 -15.36
N VAL A 136 4.28 4.42 -14.84
CA VAL A 136 3.07 3.66 -14.48
C VAL A 136 1.82 4.35 -15.02
N TYR A 137 0.94 3.56 -15.61
CA TYR A 137 -0.41 3.97 -15.99
C TYR A 137 -1.43 3.40 -15.01
N VAL A 138 -2.33 4.26 -14.52
CA VAL A 138 -3.37 3.93 -13.54
C VAL A 138 -4.73 4.35 -14.06
N TRP A 139 -5.62 3.40 -14.31
CA TRP A 139 -6.97 3.68 -14.76
C TRP A 139 -7.86 4.14 -13.60
N TRP A 140 -8.77 5.08 -13.83
CA TRP A 140 -9.67 5.57 -12.76
C TRP A 140 -10.57 4.48 -12.17
N SER A 141 -10.85 3.42 -12.94
CA SER A 141 -11.54 2.21 -12.47
C SER A 141 -10.83 1.50 -11.31
N GLN A 142 -9.52 1.70 -11.16
CA GLN A 142 -8.73 1.09 -10.08
C GLN A 142 -8.76 1.88 -8.78
N VAL A 143 -9.17 3.14 -8.84
CA VAL A 143 -9.25 3.99 -7.65
C VAL A 143 -10.47 3.55 -6.85
N VAL A 144 -10.23 2.73 -5.83
CA VAL A 144 -11.27 2.21 -4.93
C VAL A 144 -11.82 3.32 -4.04
N SER A 145 -10.94 4.23 -3.63
CA SER A 145 -11.31 5.40 -2.84
C SER A 145 -10.27 6.49 -3.01
N ALA A 146 -10.68 7.74 -2.91
CA ALA A 146 -9.78 8.87 -2.76
C ALA A 146 -10.09 9.61 -1.46
N VAL A 147 -9.04 10.00 -0.75
CA VAL A 147 -9.15 10.93 0.37
C VAL A 147 -8.55 12.25 -0.10
N ALA A 148 -9.27 13.35 0.04
CA ALA A 148 -8.80 14.63 -0.44
C ALA A 148 -8.98 15.70 0.63
N ASP A 149 -7.86 16.24 1.09
CA ASP A 149 -7.78 17.35 2.02
C ASP A 149 -7.52 18.68 1.26
N SER A 150 -7.36 19.80 1.95
CA SER A 150 -7.00 21.10 1.36
C SER A 150 -5.65 21.06 0.66
N ASN A 151 -4.69 20.27 1.16
CA ASN A 151 -3.30 20.31 0.70
C ASN A 151 -2.84 19.06 -0.07
N VAL A 152 -3.64 17.99 -0.10
CA VAL A 152 -3.23 16.72 -0.71
C VAL A 152 -4.44 15.89 -1.13
N ILE A 153 -4.30 15.19 -2.25
CA ILE A 153 -5.21 14.10 -2.68
C ILE A 153 -4.44 12.79 -2.54
N VAL A 154 -5.04 11.79 -1.90
CA VAL A 154 -4.47 10.45 -1.77
C VAL A 154 -5.40 9.48 -2.47
N LEU A 155 -4.94 8.92 -3.58
CA LEU A 155 -5.65 7.88 -4.31
C LEU A 155 -5.28 6.52 -3.73
N LYS A 156 -6.28 5.70 -3.41
CA LYS A 156 -6.10 4.31 -2.98
C LYS A 156 -6.54 3.38 -4.10
N LEU A 157 -5.59 2.61 -4.61
CA LEU A 157 -5.85 1.65 -5.68
C LEU A 157 -6.37 0.31 -5.15
N ALA A 158 -7.00 -0.48 -6.02
CA ALA A 158 -7.42 -1.85 -5.73
C ALA A 158 -6.23 -2.76 -5.37
N SER A 159 -5.06 -2.50 -5.94
CA SER A 159 -3.79 -3.14 -5.58
C SER A 159 -3.36 -2.85 -4.14
N GLY A 160 -3.91 -1.82 -3.50
CA GLY A 160 -3.50 -1.33 -2.18
C GLY A 160 -2.41 -0.26 -2.22
N ARG A 161 -1.89 0.07 -3.41
CA ARG A 161 -0.96 1.18 -3.59
C ARG A 161 -1.67 2.50 -3.26
N LEU A 162 -0.92 3.39 -2.63
CA LEU A 162 -1.34 4.75 -2.34
C LEU A 162 -0.56 5.70 -3.25
N ILE A 163 -1.25 6.66 -3.84
CA ILE A 163 -0.64 7.68 -4.70
C ILE A 163 -0.95 9.05 -4.07
N PRO A 164 0.04 9.69 -3.43
CA PRO A 164 -0.11 11.06 -2.96
C PRO A 164 0.04 12.05 -4.13
N LEU A 165 -0.86 13.00 -4.19
CA LEU A 165 -0.89 14.13 -5.13
C LEU A 165 -0.98 15.42 -4.30
N PRO A 166 0.16 15.96 -3.83
CA PRO A 166 0.17 17.22 -3.09
C PRO A 166 -0.24 18.40 -3.96
N ILE A 167 -0.85 19.42 -3.36
CA ILE A 167 -1.30 20.64 -4.07
C ILE A 167 -0.14 21.36 -4.78
N TYR A 168 1.06 21.33 -4.19
CA TYR A 168 2.24 22.00 -4.75
C TYR A 168 2.83 21.31 -6.00
N PHE A 169 2.23 20.23 -6.49
CA PHE A 169 2.56 19.65 -7.81
C PHE A 169 1.79 20.32 -8.95
N PHE A 170 0.72 21.04 -8.65
CA PHE A 170 -0.17 21.65 -9.64
C PHE A 170 0.28 23.08 -9.95
N SER A 171 0.05 23.51 -11.18
CA SER A 171 0.42 24.87 -11.60
C SER A 171 -0.58 25.91 -11.08
N SER A 172 -1.79 25.47 -10.75
CA SER A 172 -2.85 26.32 -10.17
C SER A 172 -3.73 25.55 -9.17
N ASP A 173 -4.36 26.29 -8.25
CA ASP A 173 -5.35 25.74 -7.32
C ASP A 173 -6.58 25.19 -8.05
N ASP A 174 -6.95 25.78 -9.20
CA ASP A 174 -8.08 25.34 -10.02
C ASP A 174 -7.85 23.95 -10.63
N GLU A 175 -6.62 23.66 -11.08
CA GLU A 175 -6.21 22.32 -11.52
C GLU A 175 -6.35 21.31 -10.38
N PHE A 176 -5.82 21.65 -9.18
CA PHE A 176 -5.95 20.81 -8.00
C PHE A 176 -7.41 20.53 -7.63
N HIS A 177 -8.26 21.56 -7.65
CA HIS A 177 -9.68 21.41 -7.38
C HIS A 177 -10.41 20.59 -8.44
N THR A 178 -10.01 20.68 -9.70
CA THR A 178 -10.54 19.87 -10.81
C THR A 178 -10.20 18.40 -10.60
N VAL A 179 -8.95 18.09 -10.30
CA VAL A 179 -8.52 16.71 -9.99
C VAL A 179 -9.17 16.19 -8.70
N LYS A 180 -9.33 17.04 -7.68
CA LYS A 180 -10.05 16.70 -6.45
C LYS A 180 -11.51 16.31 -6.71
N LYS A 181 -12.20 17.00 -7.61
CA LYS A 181 -13.58 16.64 -8.02
C LYS A 181 -13.59 15.30 -8.75
N LEU A 182 -12.64 15.08 -9.65
CA LEU A 182 -12.52 13.84 -10.42
C LEU A 182 -12.22 12.64 -9.51
N ALA A 183 -11.28 12.79 -8.58
CA ALA A 183 -10.91 11.78 -7.58
C ALA A 183 -12.06 11.41 -6.62
N ARG A 184 -13.03 12.31 -6.37
CA ARG A 184 -14.21 12.02 -5.52
C ARG A 184 -15.26 11.15 -6.21
N SER A 185 -15.24 11.03 -7.54
CA SER A 185 -16.25 10.27 -8.30
C SER A 185 -15.64 9.25 -9.29
N PRO A 186 -14.72 8.36 -8.85
CA PRO A 186 -14.01 7.46 -9.76
C PRO A 186 -14.97 6.52 -10.52
N ARG A 187 -16.09 6.13 -9.89
CA ARG A 187 -17.12 5.27 -10.49
C ARG A 187 -17.92 5.91 -11.64
N ARG A 188 -18.02 7.25 -11.67
CA ARG A 188 -18.71 7.94 -12.79
C ARG A 188 -17.91 7.84 -14.09
N TYR A 189 -16.58 7.77 -13.97
CA TYR A 189 -15.67 7.65 -15.12
C TYR A 189 -15.41 6.18 -15.48
N SER A 190 -15.45 5.25 -14.52
CA SER A 190 -15.33 3.79 -14.80
C SER A 190 -16.45 3.23 -15.66
N ASN A 191 -17.66 3.80 -15.58
CA ASN A 191 -18.80 3.32 -16.37
C ASN A 191 -18.75 3.75 -17.85
N ARG A 192 -17.95 4.77 -18.21
CA ARG A 192 -17.68 5.09 -19.63
C ARG A 192 -16.71 4.10 -20.27
N THR A 193 -15.81 3.52 -19.47
CA THR A 193 -14.78 2.56 -19.91
C THR A 193 -15.21 1.09 -19.84
N ALA A 194 -16.37 0.77 -19.26
CA ALA A 194 -16.89 -0.61 -19.30
C ALA A 194 -17.36 -1.05 -20.70
N GLN A 195 -17.57 -0.10 -21.63
CA GLN A 195 -17.92 -0.36 -23.04
C GLN A 195 -16.83 0.02 -24.04
N ALA A 196 -15.88 0.89 -23.67
CA ALA A 196 -14.66 1.02 -24.45
C ALA A 196 -13.81 -0.20 -24.11
N SER A 197 -13.70 -1.15 -25.05
CA SER A 197 -12.54 -2.04 -25.12
C SER A 197 -11.32 -1.24 -24.67
N VAL A 198 -10.73 -1.58 -23.52
CA VAL A 198 -9.47 -1.01 -23.04
C VAL A 198 -8.66 -0.75 -24.29
N PRO A 199 -8.43 0.52 -24.72
CA PRO A 199 -7.67 0.73 -25.93
C PRO A 199 -6.40 -0.06 -25.69
N PRO A 200 -6.05 -1.00 -26.60
CA PRO A 200 -4.84 -1.77 -26.42
C PRO A 200 -3.81 -0.70 -26.17
N LEU A 201 -3.29 -0.74 -24.95
CA LEU A 201 -2.18 0.07 -24.51
C LEU A 201 -1.28 0.04 -25.76
N GLU A 202 -0.82 1.18 -26.27
CA GLU A 202 0.35 1.18 -27.15
C GLU A 202 1.54 0.67 -26.29
N ILE A 203 1.43 -0.54 -25.74
CA ILE A 203 2.50 -1.51 -25.65
C ILE A 203 2.90 -1.59 -27.10
N ALA A 204 3.88 -0.76 -27.47
CA ALA A 204 4.68 -0.98 -28.66
C ALA A 204 4.85 -2.49 -28.75
N ALA A 205 4.39 -3.08 -29.86
CA ALA A 205 4.46 -4.53 -30.05
C ALA A 205 5.83 -4.97 -29.54
N PRO A 206 5.89 -5.98 -28.64
CA PRO A 206 7.13 -6.33 -27.98
C PRO A 206 8.21 -6.43 -29.06
N PRO A 207 9.37 -5.78 -28.88
CA PRO A 207 10.41 -5.81 -29.90
C PRO A 207 10.69 -7.28 -30.22
N PRO A 208 11.09 -7.62 -31.46
CA PRO A 208 11.25 -9.01 -31.89
C PRO A 208 12.23 -9.82 -31.01
N GLU A 209 13.08 -9.14 -30.23
CA GLU A 209 14.03 -9.71 -29.27
C GLU A 209 13.48 -9.86 -27.84
N ALA A 210 12.22 -9.50 -27.60
CA ALA A 210 11.61 -9.57 -26.28
C ALA A 210 11.18 -10.98 -25.91
N ILE A 211 11.53 -11.38 -24.70
CA ILE A 211 11.11 -12.65 -24.11
C ILE A 211 9.83 -12.42 -23.31
N ILE A 212 8.79 -13.19 -23.64
CA ILE A 212 7.48 -13.08 -22.99
C ILE A 212 7.31 -14.23 -21.99
N GLY A 213 7.15 -13.88 -20.72
CA GLY A 213 6.79 -14.80 -19.65
C GLY A 213 5.34 -14.58 -19.21
N ARG A 214 4.58 -15.65 -18.96
CA ARG A 214 3.20 -15.55 -18.44
C ARG A 214 3.01 -16.37 -17.18
N GLY A 215 2.44 -15.75 -16.16
CA GLY A 215 2.06 -16.47 -14.95
C GLY A 215 1.94 -15.61 -13.71
N THR A 216 1.22 -16.14 -12.74
CA THR A 216 1.03 -15.49 -11.44
C THR A 216 2.03 -16.05 -10.41
N PRO A 217 2.50 -15.21 -9.47
CA PRO A 217 3.37 -15.66 -8.39
C PRO A 217 2.64 -16.66 -7.50
N LYS A 218 3.35 -17.72 -7.10
CA LYS A 218 2.90 -18.59 -6.00
C LYS A 218 3.22 -17.90 -4.68
N TRP A 219 2.46 -18.20 -3.63
CA TRP A 219 2.71 -17.66 -2.28
C TRP A 219 4.17 -17.78 -1.84
N ARG A 220 4.81 -18.92 -2.10
CA ARG A 220 6.22 -19.16 -1.73
C ARG A 220 7.20 -18.24 -2.47
N GLU A 221 6.91 -17.85 -3.70
CA GLU A 221 7.76 -16.96 -4.51
C GLU A 221 7.55 -15.51 -4.09
N PHE A 222 6.29 -15.11 -3.95
CA PHE A 222 5.95 -13.80 -3.40
C PHE A 222 6.58 -13.57 -2.02
N TYR A 223 6.42 -14.55 -1.11
CA TYR A 223 7.02 -14.50 0.22
C TYR A 223 8.55 -14.49 0.17
N ALA A 224 9.17 -15.23 -0.76
CA ALA A 224 10.62 -15.24 -0.93
C ALA A 224 11.18 -13.87 -1.29
N GLY A 225 10.53 -13.14 -2.20
CA GLY A 225 10.92 -11.78 -2.56
C GLY A 225 10.70 -10.80 -1.40
N LYS A 226 9.51 -10.82 -0.81
CA LYS A 226 9.13 -9.88 0.28
C LYS A 226 9.94 -10.07 1.55
N SER A 227 10.17 -11.31 2.00
CA SER A 227 10.95 -11.59 3.21
C SER A 227 12.41 -11.15 3.11
N ARG A 228 12.95 -10.93 1.91
CA ARG A 228 14.31 -10.41 1.71
C ARG A 228 14.41 -8.90 1.85
N LEU A 229 13.30 -8.18 1.73
CA LEU A 229 13.23 -6.74 1.97
C LEU A 229 13.09 -6.41 3.46
N ASP A 230 12.50 -7.32 4.23
CA ASP A 230 12.33 -7.15 5.67
C ASP A 230 13.64 -7.46 6.41
N LEU A 231 14.11 -6.49 7.22
CA LEU A 231 15.26 -6.67 8.14
C LEU A 231 15.10 -7.88 9.09
N ALA A 232 13.87 -8.20 9.45
CA ALA A 232 13.51 -9.35 10.28
C ALA A 232 12.18 -9.93 9.79
N PRO A 233 12.22 -11.00 8.97
CA PRO A 233 11.03 -11.70 8.49
C PRO A 233 10.10 -12.11 9.63
N PRO A 234 8.78 -12.22 9.39
CA PRO A 234 7.82 -12.56 10.44
C PRO A 234 8.10 -13.92 11.11
N HIS A 235 8.74 -14.87 10.42
CA HIS A 235 9.12 -16.15 11.03
C HIS A 235 10.21 -16.02 12.11
N ILE A 236 11.11 -15.03 12.01
CA ILE A 236 12.12 -14.76 13.04
C ILE A 236 11.43 -14.22 14.29
N TRP A 237 10.46 -13.31 14.13
CA TRP A 237 9.66 -12.80 15.26
C TRP A 237 8.80 -13.88 15.91
N LEU A 238 8.23 -14.80 15.13
CA LEU A 238 7.52 -15.95 15.69
C LEU A 238 8.45 -16.90 16.46
N LEU A 239 9.70 -17.08 16.01
CA LEU A 239 10.71 -17.84 16.75
C LEU A 239 11.06 -17.17 18.08
N ILE A 240 11.28 -15.85 18.08
CA ILE A 240 11.51 -15.07 19.30
C ILE A 240 10.32 -15.20 20.26
N SER A 241 9.10 -15.10 19.73
CA SER A 241 7.87 -15.29 20.51
C SER A 241 7.81 -16.68 21.13
N ALA A 242 8.12 -17.74 20.38
CA ALA A 242 8.13 -19.11 20.89
C ALA A 242 9.17 -19.29 22.02
N ILE A 243 10.34 -18.67 21.90
CA ILE A 243 11.36 -18.68 22.96
C ILE A 243 10.85 -17.97 24.22
N LEU A 244 10.25 -16.78 24.08
CA LEU A 244 9.69 -16.03 25.21
C LEU A 244 8.52 -16.76 25.88
N LEU A 245 7.66 -17.41 25.10
CA LEU A 245 6.60 -18.27 25.62
C LEU A 245 7.17 -19.45 26.41
N GLY A 246 8.25 -20.06 25.91
CA GLY A 246 8.98 -21.12 26.60
C GLY A 246 9.53 -20.65 27.95
N VAL A 247 10.12 -19.45 28.02
CA VAL A 247 10.58 -18.85 29.28
C VAL A 247 9.40 -18.56 30.22
N ALA A 248 8.31 -17.97 29.70
CA ALA A 248 7.13 -17.64 30.49
C ALA A 248 6.47 -18.89 31.12
N ALA A 249 6.43 -20.00 30.37
CA ALA A 249 5.87 -21.28 30.82
C ALA A 249 6.83 -22.09 31.72
N ALA A 250 8.15 -21.95 31.54
CA ALA A 250 9.14 -22.63 32.38
C ALA A 250 9.15 -22.09 33.83
N VAL A 251 8.87 -20.80 34.02
CA VAL A 251 8.85 -20.18 35.36
C VAL A 251 7.84 -20.84 36.32
N PRO A 252 6.54 -20.96 36.01
CA PRO A 252 5.58 -21.62 36.90
C PRO A 252 5.89 -23.11 37.08
N PHE A 253 6.49 -23.77 36.07
CA PHE A 253 6.93 -25.17 36.18
C PHE A 253 8.09 -25.35 37.17
N ILE A 254 9.07 -24.43 37.16
CA ILE A 254 10.20 -24.43 38.12
C ILE A 254 9.72 -24.04 39.54
N GLN A 255 8.65 -23.26 39.64
CA GLN A 255 8.06 -22.86 40.92
C GLN A 255 7.06 -23.86 41.50
N MET A 256 6.67 -24.93 40.78
CA MET A 256 5.71 -25.91 41.28
C MET A 256 6.17 -26.60 42.58
N ASP A 257 7.49 -26.74 42.76
CA ASP A 257 8.12 -27.34 43.95
C ASP A 257 8.69 -26.31 44.95
N ARG A 258 8.44 -25.00 44.76
CA ARG A 258 9.00 -23.93 45.61
C ARG A 258 7.94 -22.91 46.01
N ALA A 259 8.14 -22.22 47.13
CA ALA A 259 7.29 -21.08 47.49
C ALA A 259 7.35 -20.01 46.38
N ILE A 260 6.18 -19.44 46.04
CA ILE A 260 6.03 -18.47 44.95
C ILE A 260 6.91 -17.25 45.22
N ASP A 261 7.97 -17.08 44.42
CA ASP A 261 8.81 -15.89 44.44
C ASP A 261 8.28 -14.86 43.43
N LEU A 262 7.84 -13.71 43.97
CA LEU A 262 7.30 -12.56 43.25
C LEU A 262 8.19 -12.07 42.10
N ARG A 263 9.52 -12.22 42.21
CA ARG A 263 10.46 -11.78 41.17
C ARG A 263 10.28 -12.57 39.88
N TRP A 264 10.18 -13.89 39.99
CA TRP A 264 9.98 -14.78 38.86
C TRP A 264 8.56 -14.68 38.29
N MET A 265 7.55 -14.47 39.14
CA MET A 265 6.20 -14.15 38.67
C MET A 265 6.20 -12.88 37.80
N GLY A 266 6.96 -11.85 38.21
CA GLY A 266 7.20 -10.66 37.40
C GLY A 266 7.84 -10.96 36.04
N VAL A 267 8.88 -11.81 36.01
CA VAL A 267 9.53 -12.26 34.76
C VAL A 267 8.54 -12.98 33.84
N SER A 268 7.71 -13.88 34.36
CA SER A 268 6.70 -14.60 33.57
C SER A 268 5.63 -13.67 32.98
N ILE A 269 5.16 -12.69 33.76
CA ILE A 269 4.19 -11.68 33.29
C ILE A 269 4.81 -10.82 32.18
N VAL A 270 6.05 -10.34 32.36
CA VAL A 270 6.75 -9.54 31.36
C VAL A 270 6.98 -10.35 30.08
N ALA A 271 7.51 -11.57 30.19
CA ALA A 271 7.74 -12.46 29.05
C ALA A 271 6.45 -12.78 28.29
N SER A 272 5.35 -13.08 29.00
CA SER A 272 4.02 -13.31 28.41
C SER A 272 3.51 -12.07 27.66
N SER A 273 3.68 -10.88 28.25
CA SER A 273 3.24 -9.62 27.63
C SER A 273 3.99 -9.34 26.32
N PHE A 274 5.32 -9.51 26.31
CA PHE A 274 6.12 -9.38 25.09
C PHE A 274 5.76 -10.44 24.04
N THR A 275 5.55 -11.70 24.47
CA THR A 275 5.11 -12.79 23.59
C THR A 275 3.81 -12.44 22.88
N ILE A 276 2.82 -11.92 23.59
CA ILE A 276 1.53 -11.51 23.02
C ILE A 276 1.75 -10.39 21.99
N LEU A 277 2.52 -9.35 22.33
CA LEU A 277 2.77 -8.23 21.42
C LEU A 277 3.50 -8.65 20.15
N ILE A 278 4.56 -9.45 20.27
CA ILE A 278 5.34 -9.95 19.12
C ILE A 278 4.51 -10.89 18.25
N THR A 279 3.70 -11.76 18.87
CA THR A 279 2.79 -12.66 18.14
C THR A 279 1.75 -11.88 17.37
N LEU A 280 1.13 -10.88 18.00
CA LEU A 280 0.12 -10.04 17.37
C LEU A 280 0.71 -9.24 16.20
N ASP A 281 1.89 -8.63 16.39
CA ASP A 281 2.61 -7.94 15.29
C ASP A 281 2.93 -8.91 14.13
N SER A 282 3.40 -10.12 14.45
CA SER A 282 3.73 -11.14 13.44
C SER A 282 2.50 -11.60 12.66
N ILE A 283 1.37 -11.85 13.35
CA ILE A 283 0.09 -12.23 12.73
C ILE A 283 -0.40 -11.11 11.82
N ILE A 284 -0.34 -9.85 12.27
CA ILE A 284 -0.75 -8.69 11.48
C ILE A 284 0.10 -8.59 10.22
N ARG A 285 1.44 -8.66 10.33
CA ARG A 285 2.34 -8.63 9.18
C ARG A 285 2.09 -9.77 8.20
N LEU A 286 1.88 -10.98 8.70
CA LEU A 286 1.57 -12.14 7.87
C LEU A 286 0.23 -11.97 7.14
N THR A 287 -0.78 -11.44 7.82
CA THR A 287 -2.10 -11.15 7.25
C THR A 287 -2.01 -10.05 6.19
N GLN A 288 -1.21 -9.02 6.43
CA GLN A 288 -0.95 -7.95 5.46
C GLN A 288 -0.23 -8.49 4.22
N LEU A 289 0.84 -9.28 4.39
CA LEU A 289 1.55 -9.93 3.29
C LEU A 289 0.63 -10.86 2.48
N TYR A 290 -0.23 -11.62 3.16
CA TYR A 290 -1.17 -12.51 2.50
C TYR A 290 -2.28 -11.74 1.77
N SER A 291 -2.73 -10.62 2.31
CA SER A 291 -3.66 -9.68 1.66
C SER A 291 -3.03 -9.07 0.39
N GLU A 292 -1.77 -8.64 0.45
CA GLU A 292 -1.03 -8.17 -0.74
C GLU A 292 -0.93 -9.25 -1.81
N TYR A 293 -0.56 -10.47 -1.42
CA TYR A 293 -0.51 -11.61 -2.32
C TYR A 293 -1.86 -11.85 -2.99
N ARG A 294 -2.96 -11.90 -2.20
CA ARG A 294 -4.32 -12.07 -2.74
C ARG A 294 -4.70 -10.96 -3.72
N ARG A 295 -4.27 -9.72 -3.49
CA ARG A 295 -4.50 -8.60 -4.40
C ARG A 295 -3.72 -8.76 -5.70
N GLN A 296 -2.46 -9.19 -5.64
CA GLN A 296 -1.66 -9.43 -6.85
C GLN A 296 -2.22 -10.56 -7.71
N ILE A 297 -2.59 -11.70 -7.11
CA ILE A 297 -3.13 -12.84 -7.87
C ILE A 297 -4.57 -12.64 -8.35
N ARG A 298 -5.29 -11.63 -7.84
CA ARG A 298 -6.65 -11.33 -8.31
C ARG A 298 -6.66 -10.97 -9.80
N PHE A 299 -5.55 -10.44 -10.30
CA PHE A 299 -5.35 -10.13 -11.72
C PHE A 299 -4.71 -11.34 -12.40
N ALA A 300 -5.56 -12.28 -12.84
CA ALA A 300 -5.12 -13.36 -13.72
C ALA A 300 -4.51 -12.77 -15.00
N ASN A 301 -3.51 -13.46 -15.56
CA ASN A 301 -2.78 -13.07 -16.78
C ASN A 301 -1.77 -11.92 -16.61
N THR A 302 -0.92 -12.02 -15.59
CA THR A 302 0.32 -11.24 -15.58
C THR A 302 1.22 -11.69 -16.73
N GLU A 303 1.62 -10.74 -17.56
CA GLU A 303 2.60 -10.89 -18.63
C GLU A 303 3.87 -10.12 -18.26
N TRP A 304 5.00 -10.79 -18.40
CA TRP A 304 6.33 -10.24 -18.20
C TRP A 304 6.96 -10.10 -19.58
N ILE A 305 7.30 -8.88 -19.96
CA ILE A 305 8.01 -8.59 -21.21
C ILE A 305 9.43 -8.22 -20.81
N VAL A 306 10.39 -9.06 -21.18
CA VAL A 306 11.78 -8.91 -20.79
C VAL A 306 12.62 -8.62 -22.02
N THR A 307 13.38 -7.53 -21.99
CA THR A 307 14.35 -7.17 -23.03
C THR A 307 15.75 -7.04 -22.42
N ALA A 308 16.75 -6.75 -23.25
CA ALA A 308 18.09 -6.41 -22.76
C ALA A 308 18.11 -5.13 -21.90
N ASP A 309 17.13 -4.22 -22.03
CA ASP A 309 17.15 -2.91 -21.39
C ASP A 309 16.19 -2.76 -20.20
N GLU A 310 15.06 -3.47 -20.24
CA GLU A 310 14.07 -3.40 -19.17
C GLU A 310 13.32 -4.71 -18.92
N VAL A 311 12.71 -4.79 -17.74
CA VAL A 311 11.68 -5.75 -17.36
C VAL A 311 10.37 -5.00 -17.23
N ARG A 312 9.37 -5.38 -18.01
CA ARG A 312 8.04 -4.82 -17.93
C ARG A 312 7.07 -5.84 -17.36
N TYR A 313 6.37 -5.44 -16.31
CA TYR A 313 5.25 -6.14 -15.72
C TYR A 313 3.95 -5.57 -16.31
N VAL A 314 3.14 -6.43 -16.93
CA VAL A 314 1.85 -6.05 -17.51
C VAL A 314 0.76 -6.91 -16.88
N SER A 315 -0.27 -6.26 -16.36
CA SER A 315 -1.53 -6.88 -15.93
C SER A 315 -2.69 -6.13 -16.59
N PRO A 316 -3.91 -6.68 -16.57
CA PRO A 316 -5.10 -5.99 -17.10
C PRO A 316 -5.33 -4.59 -16.53
N GLU A 317 -4.75 -4.31 -15.37
CA GLU A 317 -4.90 -3.04 -14.66
C GLU A 317 -3.61 -2.22 -14.68
N CYS A 318 -2.43 -2.82 -14.67
CA CYS A 318 -1.20 -2.04 -14.45
C CYS A 318 -0.10 -2.46 -15.41
N SER A 319 0.57 -1.47 -16.00
CA SER A 319 1.84 -1.66 -16.69
C SER A 319 2.91 -0.92 -15.92
N GLU A 320 3.93 -1.64 -15.45
CA GLU A 320 5.10 -1.09 -14.76
C GLU A 320 6.35 -1.53 -15.54
N ALA A 321 7.16 -0.57 -15.97
CA ALA A 321 8.44 -0.84 -16.64
C ALA A 321 9.61 -0.52 -15.69
N PHE A 322 10.56 -1.45 -15.62
CA PHE A 322 11.73 -1.40 -14.75
C PHE A 322 13.00 -1.50 -15.59
N SER A 323 13.76 -0.41 -15.69
CA SER A 323 15.08 -0.46 -16.33
C SER A 323 16.06 -1.30 -15.51
N TRP A 324 16.78 -2.21 -16.16
CA TRP A 324 17.81 -3.01 -15.51
C TRP A 324 18.90 -2.16 -14.85
N GLN A 325 19.21 -0.99 -15.43
CA GLN A 325 20.23 -0.06 -14.90
C GLN A 325 19.82 0.56 -13.54
N HIS A 326 18.54 0.51 -13.20
CA HIS A 326 18.01 1.07 -11.96
C HIS A 326 17.65 0.00 -10.92
N LEU A 327 17.92 -1.27 -11.20
CA LEU A 327 17.79 -2.33 -10.20
C LEU A 327 18.94 -2.24 -9.19
N SER A 328 18.61 -2.34 -7.91
CA SER A 328 19.60 -2.32 -6.84
C SER A 328 20.33 -3.65 -6.69
N ARG A 329 19.67 -4.76 -7.03
CA ARG A 329 20.24 -6.12 -6.95
C ARG A 329 19.40 -7.11 -7.74
N SER A 330 20.04 -8.13 -8.32
CA SER A 330 19.38 -9.36 -8.77
C SER A 330 19.87 -10.54 -7.93
N LEU A 331 18.99 -11.50 -7.62
CA LEU A 331 19.35 -12.73 -6.92
C LEU A 331 18.73 -13.93 -7.62
N ILE A 332 19.58 -14.80 -8.14
CA ILE A 332 19.18 -16.08 -8.72
C ILE A 332 19.04 -17.09 -7.58
N ARG A 333 17.87 -17.71 -7.45
CA ARG A 333 17.55 -18.68 -6.40
C ARG A 333 17.25 -20.05 -7.00
N ARG A 334 18.14 -21.01 -6.74
CA ARG A 334 17.96 -22.45 -7.07
C ARG A 334 17.60 -22.67 -8.55
N ASP A 335 18.20 -21.87 -9.43
CA ASP A 335 18.08 -21.91 -10.90
C ASP A 335 16.64 -21.82 -11.46
N ASN A 336 15.67 -21.51 -10.61
CA ASN A 336 14.25 -21.56 -10.94
C ASN A 336 13.51 -20.25 -10.67
N MET A 337 14.20 -19.25 -10.13
CA MET A 337 13.63 -17.95 -9.84
C MET A 337 14.72 -16.88 -9.78
N ILE A 338 14.43 -15.71 -10.34
CA ILE A 338 15.20 -14.49 -10.18
C ILE A 338 14.37 -13.55 -9.30
N ILE A 339 14.98 -13.02 -8.25
CA ILE A 339 14.41 -11.94 -7.45
C ILE A 339 15.11 -10.65 -7.87
N LEU A 340 14.37 -9.75 -8.47
CA LEU A 340 14.83 -8.41 -8.84
C LEU A 340 14.47 -7.46 -7.72
N PHE A 341 15.48 -6.79 -7.19
CA PHE A 341 15.33 -5.75 -6.20
C PHE A 341 15.48 -4.40 -6.90
N GLN A 342 14.50 -3.54 -6.69
CA GLN A 342 14.59 -2.13 -7.03
C GLN A 342 14.31 -1.32 -5.77
N ARG A 343 15.38 -0.83 -5.13
CA ARG A 343 15.31 -0.20 -3.81
C ARG A 343 14.59 -1.11 -2.81
N ASN A 344 13.34 -0.78 -2.47
CA ASN A 344 12.51 -1.48 -1.49
C ASN A 344 11.35 -2.28 -2.12
N TYR A 345 11.43 -2.56 -3.42
CA TYR A 345 10.52 -3.44 -4.15
C TYR A 345 11.26 -4.71 -4.58
N ALA A 346 10.58 -5.85 -4.45
CA ALA A 346 11.08 -7.15 -4.87
C ALA A 346 10.09 -7.75 -5.85
N LEU A 347 10.56 -7.98 -7.08
CA LEU A 347 9.83 -8.66 -8.14
C LEU A 347 10.40 -10.07 -8.25
N SER A 348 9.52 -11.06 -8.37
CA SER A 348 9.93 -12.47 -8.47
C SER A 348 9.54 -13.02 -9.84
N LEU A 349 10.56 -13.29 -10.66
CA LEU A 349 10.45 -13.91 -11.97
C LEU A 349 10.75 -15.40 -11.83
N ALA A 350 9.76 -16.27 -12.04
CA ALA A 350 9.94 -17.71 -11.93
C ALA A 350 10.22 -18.33 -13.31
N ARG A 351 11.08 -19.36 -13.37
CA ARG A 351 11.38 -20.15 -14.58
C ARG A 351 10.11 -20.57 -15.31
N ARG A 352 9.09 -21.00 -14.56
CA ARG A 352 7.83 -21.52 -15.11
C ARG A 352 7.00 -20.51 -15.90
N TYR A 353 7.36 -19.23 -15.89
CA TYR A 353 6.67 -18.23 -16.70
C TYR A 353 7.09 -18.31 -18.17
N PHE A 354 8.28 -18.84 -18.44
CA PHE A 354 8.90 -18.85 -19.77
C PHE A 354 8.66 -20.17 -20.48
N ALA A 355 8.43 -20.10 -21.80
CA ALA A 355 8.09 -21.27 -22.60
C ALA A 355 9.28 -22.22 -22.77
N THR A 356 10.48 -21.69 -22.99
CA THR A 356 11.69 -22.49 -23.26
C THR A 356 12.79 -22.29 -22.21
N ASP A 357 13.72 -23.23 -22.14
CA ASP A 357 14.92 -23.09 -21.28
C ASP A 357 15.86 -22.01 -21.84
N ALA A 358 15.97 -21.89 -23.17
CA ALA A 358 16.76 -20.84 -23.81
C ALA A 358 16.26 -19.43 -23.44
N ASP A 359 14.93 -19.22 -23.41
CA ASP A 359 14.34 -17.95 -22.95
C ASP A 359 14.75 -17.65 -21.51
N TRP A 360 14.71 -18.65 -20.64
CA TRP A 360 15.08 -18.48 -19.24
C TRP A 360 16.57 -18.18 -19.06
N GLU A 361 17.44 -18.93 -19.75
CA GLU A 361 18.88 -18.72 -19.73
C GLU A 361 19.24 -17.31 -20.22
N GLN A 362 18.56 -16.81 -21.25
CA GLN A 362 18.75 -15.45 -21.74
C GLN A 362 18.31 -14.40 -20.73
N VAL A 363 17.17 -14.60 -20.05
CA VAL A 363 16.73 -13.70 -18.96
C VAL A 363 17.70 -13.74 -17.78
N VAL A 364 18.24 -14.92 -17.44
CA VAL A 364 19.28 -15.07 -16.43
C VAL A 364 20.55 -14.31 -16.84
N ALA A 365 20.99 -14.43 -18.09
CA ALA A 365 22.15 -13.70 -18.63
C ALA A 365 21.97 -12.19 -18.49
N TRP A 366 20.85 -11.62 -18.97
CA TRP A 366 20.55 -10.19 -18.82
C TRP A 366 20.52 -9.74 -17.36
N SER A 367 20.05 -10.59 -16.44
CA SER A 367 20.01 -10.27 -15.01
C SER A 367 21.37 -10.35 -14.30
N SER A 368 22.31 -11.14 -14.84
CA SER A 368 23.59 -11.47 -14.21
C SER A 368 24.74 -10.58 -14.70
N ASP A 369 24.76 -10.22 -15.99
CA ASP A 369 25.72 -9.27 -16.57
C ASP A 369 25.70 -7.90 -15.88
N ARG A 370 24.61 -7.59 -15.17
CA ARG A 370 24.39 -6.31 -14.48
C ARG A 370 24.40 -6.43 -12.95
N SER A 371 24.73 -7.62 -12.43
CA SER A 371 24.87 -7.87 -10.97
C SER A 371 26.24 -7.50 -10.40
N VAL A 372 27.16 -7.02 -11.24
CA VAL A 372 28.52 -6.60 -10.88
C VAL A 372 28.46 -5.16 -10.36
N ASP A 373 28.38 -5.03 -9.03
CA ASP A 373 28.82 -3.89 -8.18
C ASP A 373 27.90 -3.59 -6.97
N SER A 374 27.38 -4.62 -6.30
CA SER A 374 27.06 -4.49 -4.87
C SER A 374 27.92 -5.43 -4.04
N GLY A 375 29.18 -5.03 -3.88
CA GLY A 375 30.05 -5.52 -2.82
C GLY A 375 29.42 -5.22 -1.46
N ILE A 376 28.50 -6.08 -1.02
CA ILE A 376 28.05 -6.16 0.36
C ILE A 376 28.37 -7.57 0.82
N ALA A 377 29.31 -7.63 1.75
CA ALA A 377 29.91 -8.81 2.35
C ALA A 377 28.85 -9.84 2.80
N ARG A 378 29.27 -11.11 2.70
CA ARG A 378 28.57 -12.29 3.22
C ARG A 378 28.21 -12.18 4.69
#